data_AF-A0A401QFN1-F1
#
_entry.id   AF-A0A401QFN1-F1
#
_cell.length_a   1.000
_cell.length_b   1.000
_cell.length_c   1.000
_cell.angle_alpha   90.00
_cell.angle_beta   90.00
_cell.angle_gamma   90.00
#
_symmetry.space_group_name_H-M   'P 1'
#
loop_
_entity.id
_entity.type
_entity.pdbx_description
1 polymer ?
#
loop_
_entity_poly.entity_id
_entity_poly.type
_entity_poly.pdbx_seq_one_letter_code
_entity_poly.pdbx_strand_id
1 'polypeptide(L)'
;MRNISKSHCWANIWLTLCSDTLQDFLSQRLTEMKEEADILSINQFQTAPAIVQSQDEAKVVTMMSVVRDLVQRLTNVKMRHLFMIHASPRYIDRVTELLQQKLRQAEAVGEKQHLMVQKRQQSLEEQAALEPKLDLLVQRTKELRKLASYLFWCMCGLKV
;
A
#
# COMPACT_ATOMS: atom_id res chain seq x y z
N MET A 1 11.61 29.23 -15.25
CA MET A 1 10.55 28.88 -14.27
C MET A 1 10.79 27.48 -13.67
N ARG A 2 11.78 27.32 -12.78
CA ARG A 2 12.19 26.00 -12.24
C ARG A 2 12.44 26.00 -10.72
N ASN A 3 11.69 26.80 -9.96
CA ASN A 3 11.89 26.96 -8.50
C ASN A 3 10.80 26.38 -7.60
N ILE A 4 9.72 25.84 -8.16
CA ILE A 4 8.55 25.42 -7.37
C ILE A 4 8.77 24.04 -6.70
N SER A 5 9.58 23.15 -7.29
CA SER A 5 9.83 21.81 -6.71
C SER A 5 10.60 21.87 -5.38
N LYS A 6 11.52 22.84 -5.22
CA LYS A 6 12.35 22.94 -4.03
C LYS A 6 11.51 23.30 -2.80
N SER A 7 10.67 24.33 -2.87
CA SER A 7 9.87 24.82 -1.73
C SER A 7 8.95 23.76 -1.11
N HIS A 8 8.41 22.84 -1.94
CA HIS A 8 7.54 21.75 -1.51
C HIS A 8 8.29 20.66 -0.73
N CYS A 9 9.57 20.45 -1.04
CA CYS A 9 10.41 19.50 -0.32
C CYS A 9 10.82 20.08 1.04
N TRP A 10 11.19 21.36 1.08
CA TRP A 10 11.63 22.01 2.33
C TRP A 10 10.55 22.03 3.40
N ALA A 11 9.28 22.33 3.09
CA ALA A 11 8.23 22.41 4.12
C ALA A 11 7.96 21.06 4.81
N ASN A 12 7.95 19.95 4.06
CA ASN A 12 7.82 18.62 4.65
C ASN A 12 9.09 18.19 5.36
N ILE A 13 10.27 18.44 4.78
CA ILE A 13 11.57 18.12 5.40
C ILE A 13 11.72 18.87 6.72
N TRP A 14 11.43 20.17 6.78
CA TRP A 14 11.55 21.00 8.00
C TRP A 14 10.63 20.54 9.13
N LEU A 15 9.40 20.10 8.80
CA LEU A 15 8.46 19.59 9.79
C LEU A 15 8.91 18.25 10.39
N THR A 16 9.44 17.33 9.58
CA THR A 16 10.05 16.09 10.11
C THR A 16 11.34 16.38 10.88
N LEU A 17 12.27 17.15 10.29
CA LEU A 17 13.58 17.39 10.90
C LEU A 17 13.48 18.12 12.24
N CYS A 18 12.58 19.10 12.39
CA CYS A 18 12.44 19.88 13.62
C CYS A 18 11.65 19.11 14.71
N SER A 19 10.66 18.30 14.30
CA SER A 19 9.88 17.45 15.20
C SER A 19 10.73 16.37 15.86
N ASP A 20 11.68 15.80 15.11
CA ASP A 20 12.47 14.67 15.58
C ASP A 20 13.54 15.10 16.60
N THR A 21 14.06 16.33 16.54
CA THR A 21 15.12 16.81 17.46
C THR A 21 14.78 16.70 18.95
N LEU A 22 13.57 17.12 19.35
CA LEU A 22 13.16 17.09 20.76
C LEU A 22 12.84 15.67 21.22
N GLN A 23 12.24 14.87 20.34
CA GLN A 23 11.97 13.47 20.61
C GLN A 23 13.28 12.68 20.78
N ASP A 24 14.27 12.93 19.93
CA ASP A 24 15.58 12.30 20.01
C ASP A 24 16.29 12.68 21.31
N PHE A 25 16.28 13.97 21.66
CA PHE A 25 16.85 14.46 22.93
C PHE A 25 16.23 13.78 24.16
N LEU A 26 14.90 13.73 24.24
CA LEU A 26 14.22 13.09 25.37
C LEU A 26 14.45 11.57 25.38
N SER A 27 14.66 10.94 24.22
CA SER A 27 14.88 9.50 24.12
C SER A 27 16.28 9.13 24.60
N GLN A 28 17.27 9.92 24.21
CA GLN A 28 18.64 9.81 24.69
C GLN A 28 18.69 10.04 26.21
N ARG A 29 17.98 11.07 26.70
CA ARG A 29 17.93 11.35 28.14
C ARG A 29 17.33 10.20 28.96
N LEU A 30 16.30 9.54 28.45
CA LEU A 30 15.71 8.36 29.10
C LEU A 30 16.69 7.17 29.14
N THR A 31 17.48 6.99 28.08
CA THR A 31 18.51 5.94 28.04
C THR A 31 19.62 6.23 29.06
N GLU A 32 20.13 7.46 29.09
CA GLU A 32 21.13 7.90 30.06
C GLU A 32 20.64 7.71 31.51
N MET A 33 19.38 8.06 31.81
CA MET A 33 18.81 7.88 33.16
C MET A 33 18.62 6.40 33.56
N LYS A 34 18.49 5.49 32.59
CA LYS A 34 18.39 4.04 32.83
C LYS A 34 19.74 3.35 32.94
N GLU A 35 20.75 3.87 32.24
CA GLU A 35 22.11 3.33 32.21
C GLU A 35 22.99 3.90 33.34
N GLU A 36 22.86 5.19 33.69
CA GLU A 36 23.68 5.88 34.71
C GLU A 36 23.09 5.80 36.14
N ALA A 37 22.46 4.68 36.51
CA ALA A 37 22.07 4.41 37.89
C ALA A 37 23.27 4.30 38.87
N ASP A 38 24.51 4.37 38.36
CA ASP A 38 25.74 4.17 39.11
C ASP A 38 26.50 5.49 39.35
N ILE A 39 26.22 6.13 40.50
CA ILE A 39 27.05 7.10 41.28
C ILE A 39 27.51 8.42 40.58
N LEU A 40 27.76 8.45 39.27
CA LEU A 40 28.32 9.57 38.51
C LEU A 40 27.25 10.57 38.01
N SER A 41 26.00 10.13 37.81
CA SER A 41 24.87 10.96 37.38
C SER A 41 24.51 12.07 38.39
N ILE A 42 24.81 11.84 39.68
CA ILE A 42 24.59 12.80 40.77
C ILE A 42 25.55 14.00 40.68
N ASN A 43 26.71 13.88 40.01
CA ASN A 43 27.67 14.97 39.86
C ASN A 43 27.47 15.82 38.60
N GLN A 44 26.82 15.29 37.54
CA GLN A 44 26.73 15.99 36.25
C GLN A 44 25.80 17.21 36.28
N PHE A 45 24.80 17.23 37.17
CA PHE A 45 23.79 18.29 37.23
C PHE A 45 23.88 19.19 38.47
N GLN A 46 24.94 19.10 39.28
CA GLN A 46 25.05 19.90 40.52
C GLN A 46 25.04 21.41 40.27
N THR A 47 25.56 21.84 39.13
CA THR A 47 25.56 23.25 38.69
C THR A 47 24.34 23.62 37.84
N ALA A 48 23.47 22.66 37.53
CA ALA A 48 22.27 22.89 36.73
C ALA A 48 21.16 23.52 37.58
N PRO A 49 20.24 24.29 36.98
CA PRO A 49 19.08 24.83 37.68
C PRO A 49 18.25 23.73 38.37
N ALA A 50 17.65 24.03 39.53
CA ALA A 50 16.85 23.08 40.33
C ALA A 50 15.72 22.39 39.53
N ILE A 51 15.22 23.06 38.49
CA ILE A 51 14.22 22.51 37.56
C ILE A 51 14.75 21.27 36.81
N VAL A 52 16.03 21.25 36.46
CA VAL A 52 16.68 20.13 35.76
C VAL A 52 17.05 19.02 36.75
N GLN A 53 17.50 19.40 37.95
CA GLN A 53 17.85 18.44 39.02
C GLN A 53 16.63 17.70 39.59
N SER A 54 15.45 18.31 39.55
CA SER A 54 14.19 17.73 40.08
C SER A 54 13.43 16.87 39.07
N GLN A 55 13.99 16.63 37.87
CA GLN A 55 13.42 15.72 36.89
C GLN A 55 13.68 14.28 37.30
N ASP A 56 12.63 13.47 37.29
CA ASP A 56 12.70 12.02 37.47
C ASP A 56 12.37 11.33 36.13
N GLU A 57 12.63 10.03 36.05
CA GLU A 57 12.36 9.26 34.82
C GLU A 57 10.88 9.37 34.42
N ALA A 58 9.97 9.33 35.39
CA ALA A 58 8.52 9.39 35.15
C ALA A 58 8.07 10.70 34.49
N LYS A 59 8.63 11.84 34.90
CA LYS A 59 8.39 13.15 34.29
C LYS A 59 8.92 13.20 32.87
N VAL A 60 10.12 12.68 32.62
CA VAL A 60 10.71 12.66 31.27
C VAL A 60 9.89 11.74 30.34
N VAL A 61 9.40 10.60 30.83
CA VAL A 61 8.47 9.73 30.10
C VAL A 61 7.16 10.45 29.79
N THR A 62 6.64 11.21 30.74
CA THR A 62 5.41 12.01 30.55
C THR A 62 5.63 13.10 29.49
N MET A 63 6.74 13.84 29.55
CA MET A 63 7.11 14.84 28.55
C MET A 63 7.24 14.22 27.15
N MET A 64 7.91 13.07 27.06
CA MET A 64 8.03 12.30 25.82
C MET A 64 6.67 11.90 25.25
N SER A 65 5.72 11.49 26.10
CA SER A 65 4.36 11.15 25.67
C SER A 65 3.61 12.35 25.08
N VAL A 66 3.74 13.53 25.70
CA VAL A 66 3.14 14.78 25.25
C VAL A 66 3.75 15.22 23.92
N VAL A 67 5.08 15.15 23.80
CA VAL A 67 5.79 15.48 22.56
C VAL A 67 5.30 14.57 21.43
N ARG A 68 5.25 13.25 21.64
CA ARG A 68 4.73 12.31 20.64
C ARG A 68 3.29 12.62 20.21
N ASP A 69 2.40 12.93 21.16
CA ASP A 69 1.01 13.30 20.85
C ASP A 69 0.94 14.58 20.00
N LEU A 70 1.69 15.61 20.39
CA LEU A 70 1.76 16.87 19.65
C LEU A 70 2.32 16.66 18.24
N VAL A 71 3.40 15.89 18.11
CA VAL A 71 3.98 15.52 16.82
C VAL A 71 2.92 14.82 15.97
N GLN A 72 2.26 13.80 16.48
CA GLN A 72 1.21 13.08 15.74
C GLN A 72 0.08 14.00 15.29
N ARG A 73 -0.33 14.95 16.14
CA ARG A 73 -1.38 15.93 15.81
C ARG A 73 -0.92 16.91 14.73
N LEU A 74 0.34 17.34 14.76
CA LEU A 74 0.91 18.30 13.80
C LEU A 74 1.32 17.66 12.48
N THR A 75 1.67 16.37 12.48
CA THR A 75 2.08 15.62 11.28
C THR A 75 0.94 14.82 10.66
N ASN A 76 -0.29 14.96 11.17
CA ASN A 76 -1.45 14.29 10.60
C ASN A 76 -1.67 14.72 9.14
N VAL A 77 -2.36 13.87 8.38
CA VAL A 77 -2.57 14.07 6.94
C VAL A 77 -3.29 15.41 6.66
N LYS A 78 -4.24 15.80 7.51
CA LYS A 78 -4.99 17.05 7.37
C LYS A 78 -4.07 18.28 7.53
N MET A 79 -3.21 18.28 8.54
CA MET A 79 -2.21 19.32 8.78
C MET A 79 -1.21 19.38 7.64
N ARG A 80 -0.75 18.23 7.12
CA ARG A 80 0.12 18.18 5.94
C ARG A 80 -0.54 18.84 4.73
N HIS A 81 -1.80 18.50 4.43
CA HIS A 81 -2.54 19.18 3.36
C HIS A 81 -2.68 20.68 3.61
N LEU A 82 -2.98 21.09 4.85
CA LEU A 82 -3.09 22.50 5.22
C LEU A 82 -1.79 23.27 4.98
N PHE A 83 -0.65 22.71 5.40
CA PHE A 83 0.66 23.29 5.15
C PHE A 83 0.96 23.37 3.65
N MET A 84 0.55 22.36 2.87
CA MET A 84 0.72 22.36 1.41
C MET A 84 -0.15 23.43 0.73
N ILE A 85 -1.39 23.63 1.19
CA ILE A 85 -2.28 24.70 0.73
C ILE A 85 -1.67 26.06 1.06
N HIS A 86 -1.17 26.24 2.28
CA HIS A 86 -0.52 27.48 2.72
C HIS A 86 0.75 27.77 1.89
N ALA A 87 1.57 26.76 1.62
CA ALA A 87 2.78 26.91 0.81
C ALA A 87 2.48 27.20 -0.67
N SER A 88 1.38 26.66 -1.20
CA SER A 88 0.96 26.90 -2.58
C SER A 88 -0.54 26.66 -2.78
N PRO A 89 -1.32 27.70 -3.15
CA PRO A 89 -2.74 27.55 -3.48
C PRO A 89 -2.99 26.55 -4.62
N ARG A 90 -2.06 26.44 -5.59
CA ARG A 90 -2.08 25.47 -6.71
C ARG A 90 -1.98 24.01 -6.27
N TYR A 91 -1.74 23.75 -4.99
CA TYR A 91 -1.81 22.39 -4.46
C TYR A 91 -3.21 21.79 -4.58
N ILE A 92 -4.25 22.60 -4.34
CA ILE A 92 -5.65 22.16 -4.40
C ILE A 92 -6.01 21.74 -5.83
N ASP A 93 -5.62 22.54 -6.82
CA ASP A 93 -5.86 22.24 -8.23
C ASP A 93 -5.27 20.88 -8.62
N ARG A 94 -4.00 20.65 -8.25
CA ARG A 94 -3.32 19.36 -8.50
C ARG A 94 -4.01 18.19 -7.79
N VAL A 95 -4.41 18.37 -6.54
CA VAL A 95 -5.13 17.31 -5.79
C VAL A 95 -6.46 17.01 -6.46
N THR A 96 -7.17 18.04 -6.93
CA THR A 96 -8.45 17.91 -7.62
C THR A 96 -8.30 17.15 -8.93
N GLU A 97 -7.32 17.52 -9.75
CA GLU A 97 -7.01 16.82 -11.01
C GLU A 97 -6.67 15.34 -10.78
N LEU A 98 -5.85 15.04 -9.76
CA LEU A 98 -5.49 13.68 -9.38
C LEU A 98 -6.71 12.86 -8.94
N LEU A 99 -7.58 13.44 -8.10
CA LEU A 99 -8.79 12.76 -7.63
C LEU A 99 -9.76 12.48 -8.78
N GLN A 100 -9.96 13.45 -9.68
CA GLN A 100 -10.78 13.25 -10.87
C GLN A 100 -10.20 12.16 -11.78
N GLN A 101 -8.87 12.10 -11.94
CA GLN A 101 -8.23 11.04 -12.70
C GLN A 101 -8.47 9.66 -12.06
N LYS A 102 -8.37 9.56 -10.73
CA LYS A 102 -8.63 8.32 -10.00
C LYS A 102 -10.09 7.88 -10.11
N LEU A 103 -11.03 8.82 -10.07
CA LEU A 103 -12.45 8.55 -10.27
C LEU A 103 -12.69 7.96 -11.67
N ARG A 104 -12.19 8.61 -12.73
CA ARG A 104 -12.31 8.11 -14.11
C ARG A 104 -11.70 6.71 -14.28
N GLN A 105 -10.59 6.42 -13.61
CA GLN A 105 -9.98 5.10 -13.63
C GLN A 105 -10.88 4.05 -12.98
N ALA A 106 -11.48 4.37 -11.83
CA ALA A 106 -12.40 3.47 -11.13
C ALA A 106 -13.66 3.18 -11.95
N GLU A 107 -14.25 4.22 -12.54
CA GLU A 107 -15.43 4.09 -13.43
C GLU A 107 -15.13 3.19 -14.63
N ALA A 108 -14.02 3.44 -15.33
CA ALA A 108 -13.62 2.64 -16.49
C ALA A 108 -13.37 1.15 -16.14
N VAL A 109 -12.88 0.87 -14.93
CA VAL A 109 -12.72 -0.52 -14.45
C VAL A 109 -14.08 -1.15 -14.16
N GLY A 110 -15.01 -0.41 -13.55
CA GLY A 110 -16.37 -0.86 -13.29
C GLY A 110 -17.14 -1.22 -14.57
N GLU A 111 -17.06 -0.36 -15.60
CA GLU A 111 -17.69 -0.62 -16.90
C GLU A 111 -17.13 -1.88 -17.57
N LYS A 112 -15.80 -2.03 -17.56
CA LYS A 112 -15.13 -3.22 -18.13
C LYS A 112 -15.48 -4.49 -17.37
N GLN A 113 -15.66 -4.42 -16.06
CA GLN A 113 -16.10 -5.57 -15.27
C GLN A 113 -17.46 -6.08 -15.72
N HIS A 114 -18.42 -5.19 -15.95
CA HIS A 114 -19.75 -5.57 -16.43
C HIS A 114 -19.70 -6.24 -17.81
N LEU A 115 -18.93 -5.65 -18.75
CA LEU A 115 -18.74 -6.23 -20.08
C LEU A 115 -18.02 -7.59 -20.02
N MET A 116 -17.05 -7.76 -19.12
CA MET A 116 -16.36 -9.04 -18.93
C MET A 116 -17.30 -10.14 -18.42
N VAL A 117 -18.24 -9.82 -17.53
CA VAL A 117 -19.24 -10.79 -17.07
C VAL A 117 -20.15 -11.24 -18.22
N GLN A 118 -20.63 -10.31 -19.04
CA GLN A 118 -21.43 -10.63 -20.23
C GLN A 118 -20.66 -11.48 -21.23
N LYS A 119 -19.42 -11.10 -21.54
CA LYS A 119 -18.57 -11.86 -22.48
C LYS A 119 -18.26 -13.26 -21.95
N ARG A 120 -18.03 -13.41 -20.64
CA ARG A 120 -17.85 -14.71 -20.01
C ARG A 120 -19.08 -15.59 -20.20
N GLN A 121 -20.27 -15.04 -19.99
CA GLN A 121 -21.52 -15.77 -20.17
C GLN A 121 -21.72 -16.23 -21.61
N GLN A 122 -21.46 -15.36 -22.59
CA GLN A 122 -21.51 -15.71 -24.01
C GLN A 122 -20.54 -16.84 -24.36
N SER A 123 -19.29 -16.80 -23.86
CA SER A 123 -18.32 -17.88 -24.10
C SER A 123 -18.75 -19.21 -23.49
N LEU A 124 -19.41 -19.20 -22.33
CA LEU A 124 -19.96 -20.42 -21.71
C LEU A 124 -21.10 -21.01 -22.54
N GLU A 125 -21.99 -20.15 -23.07
CA GLU A 125 -23.10 -20.56 -23.94
C GLU A 125 -22.59 -21.13 -25.27
N GLU A 126 -21.61 -20.48 -25.89
CA GLU A 126 -20.94 -20.98 -27.09
C GLU A 126 -20.27 -22.34 -26.83
N GLN A 127 -19.57 -22.49 -25.70
CA GLN A 127 -18.95 -23.75 -25.33
C GLN A 127 -20.00 -24.86 -25.17
N ALA A 128 -21.08 -24.60 -24.43
CA ALA A 128 -22.16 -25.56 -24.22
C ALA A 128 -22.85 -25.96 -25.54
N ALA A 129 -22.97 -25.04 -26.50
CA ALA A 129 -23.53 -25.32 -27.82
C ALA A 129 -22.59 -26.15 -28.72
N LEU A 130 -21.28 -26.05 -28.50
CA LEU A 130 -20.25 -26.76 -29.25
C LEU A 130 -19.98 -28.18 -28.72
N GLU A 131 -20.06 -28.38 -27.41
CA GLU A 131 -19.86 -29.69 -26.75
C GLU A 131 -20.65 -30.86 -27.40
N PRO A 132 -21.97 -30.78 -27.65
CA PRO A 132 -22.71 -31.91 -28.22
C PRO A 132 -22.30 -32.20 -29.67
N LYS A 133 -21.90 -31.17 -30.43
CA LYS A 133 -21.40 -31.34 -31.80
C LYS A 133 -20.04 -32.04 -31.80
N LEU A 134 -19.18 -31.67 -30.86
CA LEU A 134 -17.89 -32.31 -30.66
C LEU A 134 -18.06 -33.78 -30.27
N ASP A 135 -18.95 -34.09 -29.33
CA ASP A 135 -19.24 -35.46 -28.91
C ASP A 135 -19.75 -36.33 -30.06
N LEU A 136 -20.66 -35.79 -30.89
CA LEU A 136 -21.14 -36.48 -32.08
C LEU A 136 -20.01 -36.81 -33.05
N LEU A 137 -19.13 -35.83 -33.33
CA LEU A 137 -17.97 -36.05 -34.20
C LEU A 137 -17.00 -37.10 -33.63
N VAL A 138 -16.79 -37.10 -32.31
CA VAL A 138 -15.98 -38.11 -31.62
C VAL A 138 -16.61 -39.51 -31.74
N GLN A 139 -17.94 -39.62 -31.62
CA GLN A 139 -18.63 -40.90 -31.80
C GLN A 139 -18.48 -41.41 -33.25
N ARG A 140 -18.74 -40.56 -34.24
CA ARG A 140 -18.61 -40.93 -35.67
C ARG A 140 -17.19 -41.32 -36.05
N THR A 141 -16.18 -40.62 -35.55
CA THR A 141 -14.77 -40.98 -35.78
C THR A 141 -14.39 -42.31 -35.12
N LYS A 142 -14.92 -42.62 -33.93
CA LYS A 142 -14.73 -43.95 -33.30
C LYS A 142 -15.37 -45.07 -34.12
N GLU A 143 -16.57 -44.86 -34.66
CA GLU A 143 -17.26 -45.82 -35.53
C GLU A 143 -16.45 -46.08 -36.80
N LEU A 144 -16.03 -45.01 -37.49
CA LEU A 144 -15.20 -45.10 -38.69
C LEU A 144 -13.87 -45.81 -38.42
N ARG A 145 -13.21 -45.52 -37.29
CA ARG A 145 -11.98 -46.20 -36.89
C ARG A 145 -12.21 -47.70 -36.63
N LYS A 146 -13.34 -48.09 -36.02
CA LYS A 146 -13.71 -49.50 -35.86
C LYS A 146 -13.91 -50.17 -37.21
N LEU A 147 -14.64 -49.55 -38.13
CA LEU A 147 -14.86 -50.09 -39.48
C LEU A 147 -13.55 -50.26 -40.25
N ALA A 148 -12.66 -49.26 -40.21
CA ALA A 148 -11.34 -49.36 -40.81
C ALA A 148 -10.51 -50.50 -40.20
N SER A 149 -10.59 -50.69 -38.89
CA SER A 149 -9.94 -51.83 -38.22
C SER A 149 -10.54 -53.16 -38.67
N TYR A 150 -11.86 -53.32 -38.67
CA TYR A 150 -12.51 -54.55 -39.13
C TYR A 150 -12.18 -54.86 -40.59
N LEU A 151 -12.18 -53.86 -41.47
CA LEU A 151 -11.80 -54.02 -42.88
C LEU A 151 -10.33 -54.44 -43.00
N PHE A 152 -9.43 -53.82 -42.22
CA PHE A 152 -8.02 -54.18 -42.20
C PHE A 152 -7.82 -55.64 -41.76
N TRP A 153 -8.46 -56.06 -40.66
CA TRP A 153 -8.41 -57.45 -40.19
C TRP A 153 -8.99 -58.43 -41.22
N CYS A 154 -10.09 -58.06 -41.88
CA CYS A 154 -10.72 -58.89 -42.92
C CYS A 154 -9.83 -59.03 -44.16
N MET A 155 -9.14 -57.96 -44.58
CA MET A 155 -8.18 -57.99 -45.68
C MET A 155 -6.88 -58.74 -45.35
N CYS A 156 -6.41 -58.70 -44.10
CA CYS A 156 -5.23 -59.44 -43.66
C CYS A 156 -5.49 -60.93 -43.40
N GLY A 157 -6.71 -61.43 -43.59
CA GLY A 157 -7.02 -62.86 -43.56
C GLY A 157 -6.97 -63.52 -42.17
N LEU A 158 -6.78 -62.77 -41.09
CA LEU A 158 -6.97 -63.29 -39.73
C LEU A 158 -8.47 -63.26 -39.38
N LYS A 159 -9.12 -64.41 -39.51
CA LYS A 159 -10.43 -64.68 -38.91
C LYS A 159 -10.33 -64.52 -37.39
N VAL A 160 -11.30 -63.80 -36.82
CA VAL A 160 -11.58 -63.68 -35.37
C VAL A 160 -11.49 -65.04 -34.69
#